data_AF-A0A3B9I559-F1
#
_entry.id   AF-A0A3B9I559-F1
#
_cell.length_a   1.000
_cell.length_b   1.000
_cell.length_c   1.000
_cell.angle_alpha   90.00
_cell.angle_beta   90.00
_cell.angle_gamma   90.00
#
_symmetry.space_group_name_H-M   'P 1'
#
loop_
_entity.id
_entity.type
_entity.pdbx_description
1 polymer ?
#
loop_
_entity_poly.entity_id
_entity_poly.type
_entity_poly.pdbx_seq_one_letter_code
_entity_poly.pdbx_strand_id
1 'polypeptide(L)' 'MNFESQIDTEEAAIIEIDINGNEGMLIEKDKQFILIWNNNERIFRIQSNLDRNTIIKIANNLEKK' A
#
# COMPACT_ATOMS: atom_id res chain seq x y z
N MET A 1 11.33 13.72 11.89
CA MET A 1 11.91 13.58 10.54
C MET A 1 10.75 13.65 9.57
N ASN A 2 10.69 14.67 8.72
CA ASN A 2 9.68 14.78 7.67
C ASN A 2 10.21 13.98 6.47
N PHE A 3 9.63 12.81 6.24
CA PHE A 3 9.89 12.00 5.05
C PHE A 3 8.83 12.33 4.01
N GLU A 4 9.05 13.42 3.28
CA GLU A 4 8.33 13.67 2.02
C GLU A 4 9.27 13.29 0.88
N SER A 5 9.40 11.98 0.63
CA SER A 5 9.94 11.49 -0.65
C SER A 5 8.79 10.95 -1.49
N GLN A 6 8.04 11.87 -2.08
CA GLN A 6 7.20 11.56 -3.22
C GLN A 6 8.15 11.29 -4.40
N ILE A 7 8.52 10.03 -4.61
CA ILE A 7 9.31 9.61 -5.77
C ILE A 7 8.38 9.65 -6.98
N ASP A 8 8.31 10.82 -7.60
CA ASP A 8 7.54 11.09 -8.81
C ASP A 8 8.32 10.53 -10.02
N THR A 9 8.06 9.28 -10.36
CA THR A 9 8.52 8.67 -11.60
C THR A 9 7.32 8.16 -12.37
N GLU A 10 6.77 9.04 -13.22
CA GLU A 10 5.72 8.79 -14.22
C GLU A 10 4.29 8.62 -13.66
N GLU A 11 3.65 9.74 -13.28
CA GLU A 11 2.20 9.89 -12.99
C GLU A 11 1.60 8.95 -11.92
N ALA A 12 2.46 8.25 -11.17
CA ALA A 12 2.05 7.35 -10.11
C ALA A 12 2.27 7.99 -8.75
N ALA A 13 1.21 8.17 -7.96
CA ALA A 13 1.33 8.66 -6.60
C ALA A 13 1.70 7.49 -5.67
N ILE A 14 2.87 7.57 -5.04
CA ILE A 14 3.32 6.59 -4.05
C ILE A 14 3.04 7.16 -2.66
N ILE A 15 2.29 6.42 -1.85
CA ILE A 15 1.89 6.83 -0.51
C ILE A 15 2.28 5.73 0.48
N GLU A 16 3.08 6.10 1.46
CA GLU A 16 3.45 5.23 2.58
C GLU A 16 2.23 4.99 3.49
N ILE A 17 2.09 3.76 3.97
CA ILE A 17 0.96 3.36 4.79
C ILE A 17 1.35 2.28 5.80
N ASP A 18 0.78 2.36 7.00
CA ASP A 18 0.86 1.31 8.01
C ASP A 18 -0.21 0.23 7.78
N ILE A 19 0.22 -1.03 7.71
CA ILE A 19 -0.64 -2.21 7.70
C ILE A 19 -0.28 -3.08 8.91
N ASN A 20 -1.11 -3.03 9.95
CA ASN A 20 -0.91 -3.77 11.21
C ASN A 20 0.48 -3.55 11.85
N GLY A 21 1.03 -2.34 11.82
CA GLY A 21 2.38 -2.05 12.35
C GLY A 21 3.53 -2.32 11.37
N ASN A 22 3.21 -2.74 10.14
CA ASN A 22 4.19 -2.95 9.08
C ASN A 22 4.12 -1.83 8.03
N GLU A 23 5.29 -1.36 7.60
CA GLU A 23 5.40 -0.36 6.54
C GLU A 23 5.01 -0.95 5.18
N GLY A 24 4.14 -0.25 4.47
CA GLY A 24 3.67 -0.58 3.14
C GLY A 24 3.68 0.63 2.22
N MET A 25 3.61 0.34 0.93
CA MET A 25 3.53 1.32 -0.15
C MET A 25 2.25 1.11 -0.94
N LEU A 26 1.44 2.16 -1.03
CA LEU A 26 0.28 2.22 -1.91
C LEU A 26 0.61 3.08 -3.12
N ILE A 27 0.59 2.47 -4.29
CA ILE A 27 0.84 3.10 -5.57
C ILE A 27 -0.51 3.30 -6.25
N GLU A 28 -0.82 4.54 -6.60
CA GLU A 28 -1.99 4.91 -7.39
C GLU A 28 -1.55 5.25 -8.81
N LYS A 29 -2.06 4.51 -9.79
CA LYS A 29 -1.80 4.75 -11.21
C LYS A 29 -3.11 4.61 -11.99
N ASP A 30 -3.50 5.68 -12.67
CA ASP A 30 -4.79 5.79 -13.38
C ASP A 30 -6.01 5.52 -12.48
N LYS A 31 -6.61 4.32 -12.61
CA LYS A 31 -7.75 3.83 -11.82
C LYS A 31 -7.41 2.53 -11.08
N GLN A 32 -6.12 2.26 -10.92
CA GLN A 32 -5.61 1.09 -10.23
C GLN A 32 -4.82 1.49 -9.00
N PHE A 33 -5.00 0.70 -7.95
CA PHE A 33 -4.22 0.77 -6.73
C PHE A 33 -3.42 -0.51 -6.60
N ILE A 34 -2.14 -0.35 -6.28
CA ILE A 34 -1.22 -1.43 -5.97
C ILE A 34 -0.73 -1.20 -4.54
N LEU A 35 -1.14 -2.07 -3.62
CA LEU A 35 -0.64 -2.08 -2.25
C LEU A 35 0.41 -3.19 -2.11
N ILE A 36 1.60 -2.84 -1.63
CA ILE A 36 2.67 -3.77 -1.31
C ILE A 36 3.10 -3.54 0.12
N TRP A 37 3.20 -4.59 0.92
CA TRP A 37 3.76 -4.55 2.28
C TRP A 37 4.43 -5.87 2.60
N ASN A 38 5.20 -5.89 3.68
CA ASN A 38 5.83 -7.11 4.17
C ASN A 38 5.75 -7.16 5.70
N ASN A 39 5.72 -8.35 6.27
CA ASN A 39 5.68 -8.54 7.73
C ASN A 39 6.94 -9.24 8.26
N ASN A 40 8.09 -9.02 7.62
CA ASN A 40 9.35 -9.75 7.81
C ASN A 40 9.34 -11.26 7.47
N GLU A 41 8.17 -11.90 7.34
CA GLU A 41 8.05 -13.31 6.92
C GLU A 41 7.63 -13.45 5.45
N ARG A 42 6.74 -12.57 4.98
CA ARG A 42 6.14 -12.64 3.65
C ARG A 42 6.01 -11.25 3.05
N ILE A 43 6.04 -11.20 1.72
CA ILE A 43 5.67 -10.02 0.94
C ILE A 43 4.25 -10.24 0.42
N PHE A 44 3.42 -9.24 0.59
CA PHE A 44 2.05 -9.21 0.11
C PHE A 44 1.91 -8.16 -0.98
N ARG A 45 1.06 -8.47 -1.97
CA ARG A 45 0.72 -7.55 -3.05
C ARG A 45 -0.77 -7.66 -3.36
N ILE A 46 -1.47 -6.54 -3.29
CA ILE A 46 -2.84 -6.39 -3.79
C ILE A 46 -2.80 -5.44 -4.98
N GLN A 47 -3.35 -5.85 -6.10
CA GLN A 47 -3.61 -4.98 -7.25
C GLN A 47 -5.10 -5.00 -7.55
N SER A 48 -5.74 -3.83 -7.54
CA SER A 48 -7.18 -3.73 -7.68
C SER A 48 -7.61 -2.36 -8.19
N ASN A 49 -8.82 -2.30 -8.74
CA ASN A 49 -9.50 -1.04 -9.07
C ASN A 49 -10.50 -0.62 -7.98
N LEU A 50 -10.48 -1.31 -6.82
CA LEU A 50 -11.23 -0.93 -5.64
C LEU A 50 -10.66 0.35 -5.04
N ASP A 51 -11.48 1.09 -4.30
CA ASP A 51 -11.02 2.29 -3.61
C ASP A 51 -9.96 1.97 -2.55
N ARG A 52 -9.12 2.97 -2.27
CA ARG A 52 -8.06 2.93 -1.25
C ARG A 52 -8.53 2.34 0.08
N ASN A 53 -9.67 2.78 0.63
CA ASN A 53 -10.11 2.36 1.96
C ASN A 53 -10.48 0.87 1.98
N THR A 54 -11.08 0.37 0.90
CA THR A 54 -11.40 -1.05 0.76
C THR A 54 -10.13 -1.90 0.71
N ILE A 55 -9.12 -1.49 -0.04
CA ILE A 55 -7.83 -2.21 -0.14
C ILE A 55 -7.13 -2.28 1.23
N ILE A 56 -7.10 -1.15 1.95
CA ILE A 56 -6.51 -1.06 3.29
C ILE A 56 -7.26 -1.96 4.27
N LYS A 57 -8.60 -1.99 4.21
CA LYS A 57 -9.40 -2.91 5.03
C LYS A 57 -9.08 -4.37 4.73
N ILE A 58 -8.94 -4.75 3.46
CA ILE A 58 -8.57 -6.12 3.07
C ILE A 58 -7.20 -6.47 3.65
N ALA A 59 -6.20 -5.62 3.45
CA ALA A 59 -4.84 -5.82 3.94
C ALA A 59 -4.79 -5.99 5.47
N ASN A 60 -5.48 -5.12 6.22
CA ASN A 60 -5.55 -5.23 7.68
C ASN A 60 -6.23 -6.52 8.17
N ASN A 61 -7.17 -7.09 7.40
CA ASN A 61 -7.84 -8.34 7.79
C ASN A 61 -7.09 -9.61 7.37
N LEU A 62 -6.16 -9.55 6.41
CA LEU A 62 -5.39 -10.73 5.95
C LEU A 62 -4.46 -11.30 7.04
N GLU A 63 -4.07 -10.49 8.01
CA GLU A 63 -3.17 -10.90 9.09
C GLU A 63 -3.89 -11.18 10.42
N LYS A 64 -5.23 -11.22 10.42
CA LYS A 64 -5.97 -11.71 11.60
C LYS A 64 -5.68 -13.20 11.80
N LYS A 65 -4.82 -13.49 12.77
CA LYS A 65 -4.73 -14.79 13.44
C LYS A 65 -6.01 -15.11 14.19
#